data_AF-T0M0F9-F1
#
_entry.id   AF-T0M0F9-F1
#
_cell.length_a   1.000
_cell.length_b   1.000
_cell.length_c   1.000
_cell.angle_alpha   90.00
_cell.angle_beta   90.00
_cell.angle_gamma   90.00
#
_symmetry.space_group_name_H-M   'P 1'
#
loop_
_entity.id
_entity.type
_entity.pdbx_description
1 polymer ?
#
loop_
_entity_poly.entity_id
_entity_poly.type
_entity_poly.pdbx_seq_one_letter_code
_entity_poly.pdbx_strand_id
1 'polypeptide(L)' 'MIIKGSTIDFTSRPEGCYFSPRCNFAEPECTGIHPELRAADNAYHFQRCRLYPSWAQRI' A
#
# COMPACT_ATOMS: atom_id res chain seq x y z
N MET A 1 -2.90 -7.33 21.49
CA MET A 1 -2.65 -7.31 20.03
C MET A 1 -2.29 -5.88 19.65
N ILE A 2 -1.08 -5.62 19.18
CA ILE A 2 -0.61 -4.27 18.80
C ILE A 2 -0.29 -4.31 17.31
N ILE A 3 -1.00 -3.51 16.51
CA ILE A 3 -0.60 -3.23 15.13
C ILE A 3 0.50 -2.18 15.20
N LYS A 4 1.69 -2.49 14.67
CA LYS A 4 2.81 -1.53 14.63
C LYS A 4 2.48 -0.36 13.68
N GLY A 5 2.90 0.85 14.06
CA GLY A 5 2.70 2.08 13.29
C GLY A 5 1.55 2.97 13.78
N SER A 6 1.53 4.22 13.33
CA SER A 6 0.50 5.22 13.63
C SER A 6 -0.37 5.51 12.41
N THR A 7 -1.59 6.01 12.61
CA THR A 7 -2.46 6.52 11.55
C THR A 7 -1.78 7.66 10.80
N ILE A 8 -2.04 7.81 9.49
CA ILE A 8 -1.55 8.99 8.77
C ILE A 8 -2.29 10.23 9.27
N ASP A 9 -1.63 11.38 9.15
CA ASP A 9 -2.31 12.66 9.26
C ASP A 9 -3.15 12.89 7.99
N PHE A 10 -4.46 13.05 8.15
CA PHE A 10 -5.36 13.28 7.02
C PHE A 10 -5.32 14.73 6.51
N THR A 11 -4.77 15.66 7.29
CA THR A 11 -4.57 17.05 6.88
C THR A 11 -3.32 17.22 6.00
N SER A 12 -2.37 16.29 6.11
CA SER A 12 -1.15 16.22 5.29
C SER A 12 -1.08 14.86 4.59
N ARG A 13 -1.91 14.68 3.57
CA ARG A 13 -1.96 13.41 2.82
C ARG A 13 -0.63 13.16 2.10
N PRO A 14 -0.04 11.96 2.25
CA PRO A 14 1.10 11.57 1.45
C PRO A 14 0.75 11.55 -0.04
N GLU A 15 1.67 12.00 -0.89
CA GLU A 15 1.58 11.88 -2.35
C GLU A 15 1.51 10.41 -2.80
N GLY A 16 2.17 9.53 -2.05
CA GLY A 16 2.25 8.10 -2.31
C GLY A 16 1.15 7.23 -1.68
N CYS A 17 1.49 5.97 -1.46
CA CYS A 17 0.69 5.02 -0.71
C CYS A 17 0.60 5.45 0.77
N TYR A 18 -0.63 5.59 1.27
CA TYR A 18 -0.92 5.93 2.67
C TYR A 18 -0.41 4.91 3.67
N PHE A 19 -0.18 3.68 3.23
CA PHE A 19 0.33 2.60 4.06
C PHE A 19 1.86 2.52 4.07
N SER A 20 2.57 3.29 3.22
CA SER A 20 4.03 3.25 3.13
C SER A 20 4.75 3.44 4.49
N PRO A 21 4.29 4.28 5.44
CA PRO A 21 4.99 4.45 6.72
C PRO A 21 4.90 3.24 7.67
N ARG A 22 4.03 2.27 7.37
CA ARG A 22 3.81 1.07 8.21
C ARG A 22 3.81 -0.24 7.43
N CYS A 23 4.10 -0.20 6.14
CA CYS A 23 4.12 -1.38 5.29
C CYS A 23 5.51 -2.02 5.36
N ASN A 24 5.58 -3.31 5.73
CA ASN A 24 6.84 -4.05 5.76
C ASN A 24 7.45 -4.27 4.37
N PHE A 25 6.68 -4.06 3.31
CA PHE A 25 7.07 -4.21 1.92
C PHE A 25 7.22 -2.86 1.19
N ALA A 26 7.28 -1.73 1.93
CA ALA A 26 7.40 -0.42 1.31
C ALA A 26 8.72 -0.29 0.53
N GLU A 27 8.62 0.14 -0.72
CA GLU A 27 9.74 0.50 -1.58
C GLU A 27 9.72 2.02 -1.85
N PRO A 28 10.83 2.65 -2.29
CA PRO A 28 10.89 4.09 -2.56
C PRO A 28 9.76 4.61 -3.46
N GLU A 29 9.33 3.82 -4.44
CA GLU A 29 8.24 4.13 -5.36
C GLU A 29 6.87 4.22 -4.65
N CYS A 30 6.74 3.62 -3.48
CA CYS A 30 5.51 3.67 -2.69
C CYS A 30 5.28 5.04 -2.06
N THR A 31 6.29 5.91 -1.93
CA THR A 31 6.12 7.26 -1.36
C THR A 31 5.89 8.33 -2.42
N GLY A 32 6.21 8.04 -3.68
CA GLY A 32 6.17 9.02 -4.78
C GLY A 32 4.82 9.20 -5.46
N ILE A 33 4.04 8.13 -5.69
CA ILE A 33 2.78 8.22 -6.45
C ILE A 33 1.71 7.29 -5.87
N HIS A 34 0.55 7.86 -5.56
CA HIS A 34 -0.61 7.11 -5.11
C HIS A 34 -1.06 6.10 -6.18
N PRO A 35 -1.10 4.81 -5.85
CA PRO A 35 -1.43 3.77 -6.82
C PRO A 35 -2.91 3.72 -7.20
N GLU A 36 -3.16 3.42 -8.47
CA GLU A 36 -4.50 3.27 -9.04
C GLU A 36 -5.22 2.01 -8.52
N LEU A 37 -6.56 2.08 -8.48
CA LEU A 37 -7.39 0.93 -8.15
C LEU A 37 -7.39 -0.05 -9.31
N ARG A 38 -7.00 -1.30 -9.04
CA ARG A 38 -6.96 -2.38 -10.02
C ARG A 38 -7.72 -3.59 -9.51
N ALA A 39 -8.38 -4.31 -10.41
CA ALA A 39 -8.92 -5.63 -10.09
C ALA A 39 -7.76 -6.61 -9.84
N ALA A 40 -7.93 -7.47 -8.85
CA ALA A 40 -7.08 -8.62 -8.59
C ALA A 40 -7.44 -9.78 -9.54
N ASP A 41 -6.82 -10.95 -9.35
CA ASP A 41 -7.04 -12.13 -10.20
C ASP A 41 -8.52 -12.57 -10.25
N ASN A 42 -9.34 -12.16 -9.27
CA ASN A 42 -10.79 -12.27 -9.35
C ASN A 42 -11.42 -10.88 -9.54
N ALA A 43 -12.48 -10.81 -10.36
CA ALA A 43 -13.14 -9.56 -10.74
C ALA A 43 -13.86 -8.83 -9.57
N TYR A 44 -13.92 -9.42 -8.39
CA TYR A 44 -14.62 -8.88 -7.21
C TYR A 44 -13.68 -8.36 -6.12
N HIS A 45 -12.38 -8.55 -6.28
CA HIS A 45 -11.36 -8.04 -5.36
C HIS A 45 -10.62 -6.91 -6.04
N PHE A 46 -10.55 -5.76 -5.37
CA PHE A 46 -9.81 -4.60 -5.85
C PHE A 46 -8.69 -4.22 -4.89
N GLN A 47 -7.60 -3.72 -5.44
CA GLN A 47 -6.39 -3.43 -4.70
C GLN A 47 -5.67 -2.20 -5.28
N ARG A 48 -4.85 -1.55 -4.46
CA ARG A 48 -4.00 -0.41 -4.84
C ARG A 48 -2.53 -0.67 -4.49
N CYS A 49 -2.12 -1.89 -4.19
CA CYS A 49 -0.71 -2.22 -3.99
C CYS A 49 0.03 -2.28 -5.35
N ARG A 50 1.16 -1.58 -5.46
CA ARG A 50 2.05 -1.67 -6.63
C ARG A 50 2.72 -3.04 -6.74
N LEU A 51 2.94 -3.70 -5.61
CA LEU A 51 3.57 -5.02 -5.53
C LEU A 51 2.55 -6.16 -5.71
N TYR A 52 1.29 -5.90 -6.07
CA TYR A 52 0.36 -6.99 -6.36
C TYR A 52 0.58 -7.59 -7.77
N PRO A 53 0.65 -8.93 -7.92
CA PRO A 53 0.60 -9.98 -6.88
C PRO A 53 1.98 -10.41 -6.32
N SER A 54 3.08 -9.81 -6.80
CA SER A 54 4.45 -10.21 -6.45
C SER A 54 4.79 -10.17 -4.95
N TRP A 55 4.07 -9.40 -4.14
CA TRP A 55 4.21 -9.38 -2.68
C TRP A 55 4.04 -10.78 -2.06
N ALA A 56 3.23 -11.66 -2.67
CA ALA A 56 2.97 -13.00 -2.19
C ALA A 56 4.21 -13.91 -2.22
N GLN A 57 5.22 -13.55 -3.02
CA GLN A 57 6.48 -14.28 -3.15
C GLN A 57 7.52 -13.83 -2.10
N ARG A 58 7.18 -12.84 -1.26
CA ARG A 58 8.07 -12.17 -0.30
C ARG A 58 7.73 -12.50 1.17
N ILE A 59 6.92 -13.53 1.40
CA ILE A 59 6.45 -13.97 2.73
C ILE A 59 7.22 -15.22 3.16
#